data_AF-A0A925T332-F1
#
_entry.id   AF-A0A925T332-F1
#
_cell.length_a   1.000
_cell.length_b   1.000
_cell.length_c   1.000
_cell.angle_alpha   90.00
_cell.angle_beta   90.00
_cell.angle_gamma   90.00
#
_symmetry.space_group_name_H-M   'P 1'
#
loop_
_entity.id
_entity.type
_entity.pdbx_description
1 polymer ?
#
loop_
_entity_poly.entity_id
_entity_poly.type
_entity_poly.pdbx_seq_one_letter_code
_entity_poly.pdbx_strand_id
1 'polypeptide(L)'
;MSLITKKTRIDAKRVAEIIGCSRKTVLNGGAGTAKLTRIRNGTRQVRFILEEVIAFAEKQEHHAQRRLPNPSNEQETHGQRQALSL
;
A
#
# COMPACT_ATOMS: atom_id res chain seq x y z
N MET A 1 -7.82 35.75 4.48
CA MET A 1 -8.71 34.69 3.97
C MET A 1 -7.92 33.39 3.96
N SER A 2 -8.17 32.47 4.89
CA SER A 2 -7.51 31.16 4.87
C SER A 2 -8.14 30.33 3.76
N LEU A 3 -7.35 29.98 2.73
CA LEU A 3 -7.76 29.07 1.66
C LEU A 3 -7.85 27.67 2.27
N ILE A 4 -8.98 27.35 2.90
CA ILE A 4 -9.30 25.98 3.28
C ILE A 4 -9.44 25.21 1.96
N THR A 5 -8.38 24.53 1.55
CA THR A 5 -8.39 23.60 0.42
C THR A 5 -9.50 22.59 0.67
N LYS A 6 -10.56 22.63 -0.14
CA LYS A 6 -11.66 21.69 -0.05
C LYS A 6 -11.11 20.29 -0.32
N LYS A 7 -11.00 19.48 0.73
CA LYS A 7 -10.61 18.07 0.62
C LYS A 7 -11.66 17.29 -0.18
N THR A 8 -11.23 16.57 -1.20
CA THR A 8 -12.14 15.80 -2.05
C THR A 8 -12.59 14.54 -1.32
N ARG A 9 -13.91 14.32 -1.23
CA ARG A 9 -14.48 13.17 -0.52
C ARG A 9 -14.95 12.11 -1.50
N ILE A 10 -14.42 10.89 -1.37
CA ILE A 10 -14.75 9.74 -2.20
C ILE A 10 -15.41 8.62 -1.38
N ASP A 11 -16.12 7.71 -2.05
CA ASP A 11 -16.75 6.57 -1.41
C ASP A 11 -15.80 5.36 -1.30
N ALA A 12 -16.23 4.32 -0.59
CA ALA A 12 -15.46 3.09 -0.41
C ALA A 12 -15.22 2.33 -1.73
N LYS A 13 -16.07 2.50 -2.75
CA LYS A 13 -15.89 1.84 -4.05
C LYS A 13 -14.69 2.47 -4.77
N ARG A 14 -14.62 3.81 -4.80
CA ARG A 14 -13.51 4.52 -5.42
C ARG A 14 -12.18 4.28 -4.70
N VAL A 15 -12.20 4.19 -3.37
CA VAL A 15 -11.01 3.80 -2.59
C VAL A 15 -10.53 2.40 -2.98
N ALA A 16 -11.46 1.46 -3.13
CA ALA A 16 -11.15 0.09 -3.55
C ALA A 16 -10.49 0.03 -4.93
N GLU A 17 -10.97 0.82 -5.89
CA GLU A 17 -10.39 0.94 -7.22
C GLU A 17 -8.95 1.49 -7.18
N ILE A 18 -8.67 2.50 -6.35
CA ILE A 18 -7.33 3.11 -6.24
C ILE A 18 -6.34 2.14 -5.57
N ILE A 19 -6.76 1.45 -4.52
CA ILE A 19 -5.87 0.56 -3.74
C ILE A 19 -5.75 -0.83 -4.39
N GLY A 20 -6.66 -1.18 -5.31
CA GLY A 20 -6.69 -2.51 -5.92
C GLY A 20 -7.23 -3.60 -4.97
N CYS A 21 -8.24 -3.27 -4.15
CA CYS A 21 -8.86 -4.24 -3.24
C CYS A 21 -10.39 -4.20 -3.30
N SER A 22 -11.07 -5.09 -2.57
CA SER A 22 -12.55 -5.11 -2.59
C SER A 22 -13.15 -3.99 -1.74
N ARG A 23 -14.34 -3.48 -2.14
CA ARG A 23 -15.11 -2.51 -1.33
C ARG A 23 -15.36 -3.01 0.11
N LYS A 24 -15.61 -4.32 0.28
CA LYS A 24 -15.82 -4.93 1.60
C LYS A 24 -14.55 -4.84 2.45
N THR A 25 -13.38 -5.06 1.85
CA THR A 25 -12.07 -4.89 2.50
C THR A 25 -11.90 -3.46 3.01
N VAL A 26 -12.23 -2.46 2.18
CA VAL A 26 -12.15 -1.04 2.56
C VAL A 26 -13.05 -0.73 3.76
N LEU A 27 -14.32 -1.16 3.71
CA LEU A 27 -15.28 -0.89 4.79
C LEU A 27 -14.88 -1.54 6.12
N ASN A 28 -14.30 -2.73 6.04
CA ASN A 28 -13.80 -3.46 7.21
C ASN A 28 -12.44 -2.94 7.72
N GLY A 29 -11.83 -1.96 7.05
CA GLY A 29 -10.51 -1.43 7.42
C GLY A 29 -9.33 -2.33 7.04
N GLY A 30 -9.54 -3.33 6.18
CA GLY A 30 -8.51 -4.25 5.68
C GLY A 30 -7.52 -3.57 4.74
N ALA A 31 -6.48 -4.27 4.32
CA ALA A 31 -5.40 -3.72 3.47
C ALA A 31 -4.74 -2.43 4.04
N GLY A 32 -4.88 -2.20 5.35
CA GLY A 32 -4.37 -1.01 6.04
C GLY A 32 -5.26 0.25 5.90
N THR A 33 -6.43 0.16 5.27
CA THR A 33 -7.36 1.30 5.09
C THR A 33 -7.95 1.79 6.42
N ALA A 34 -7.82 1.04 7.52
CA ALA A 34 -8.18 1.51 8.85
C ALA A 34 -7.46 2.80 9.27
N LYS A 35 -6.29 3.09 8.67
CA LYS A 35 -5.48 4.30 8.89
C LYS A 35 -5.99 5.53 8.15
N LEU A 36 -6.89 5.36 7.18
CA LEU A 36 -7.48 6.47 6.42
C LEU A 36 -8.58 7.14 7.25
N THR A 37 -8.73 8.45 7.09
CA THR A 37 -9.80 9.19 7.76
C THR A 37 -11.16 8.75 7.22
N ARG A 38 -11.99 8.20 8.11
CA ARG A 38 -13.37 7.78 7.82
C ARG A 38 -14.36 8.85 8.26
N ILE A 39 -15.01 9.48 7.29
CA ILE A 39 -16.06 10.47 7.53
C ILE A 39 -17.41 9.76 7.41
N ARG A 40 -18.13 9.64 8.52
CA ARG A 40 -19.48 9.06 8.53
C ARG A 40 -20.51 10.16 8.27
N ASN A 41 -21.28 10.01 7.18
CA ASN A 41 -22.46 10.82 6.90
C ASN A 41 -23.70 9.99 7.24
N GLY A 42 -24.17 10.12 8.48
CA GLY A 42 -25.25 9.29 9.02
C GLY A 42 -24.83 7.84 9.25
N THR A 43 -25.81 6.92 9.27
CA THR A 43 -25.60 5.52 9.68
C THR A 43 -25.01 4.63 8.59
N ARG A 44 -25.21 4.98 7.30
CA ARG A 44 -24.88 4.08 6.17
C ARG A 44 -23.77 4.59 5.24
N GLN A 45 -23.46 5.89 5.26
CA GLN A 45 -22.49 6.44 4.31
C GLN A 45 -21.14 6.67 4.99
N VAL A 46 -20.11 6.02 4.46
CA VAL A 46 -18.71 6.25 4.85
C VAL A 46 -18.00 6.86 3.64
N ARG A 47 -17.36 8.01 3.89
CA ARG A 47 -16.55 8.76 2.92
C ARG A 47 -15.10 8.81 3.38
N PHE A 48 -14.20 8.99 2.44
CA PHE A 48 -12.76 9.05 2.63
C PHE A 48 -12.21 10.30 1.93
N ILE A 49 -11.06 10.78 2.40
CA ILE A 49 -10.36 11.91 1.79
C ILE A 49 -9.49 11.36 0.65
N LEU A 50 -9.69 11.84 -0.57
CA LEU A 50 -8.98 11.36 -1.77
C LEU A 50 -7.46 11.53 -1.63
N GLU A 51 -7.04 12.69 -1.13
CA GLU A 51 -5.62 13.05 -1.01
C GLU A 51 -4.88 12.10 -0.05
N GLU A 52 -5.55 11.68 1.04
CA GLU A 52 -5.01 10.67 1.96
C GLU A 52 -4.94 9.28 1.32
N VAL A 53 -5.93 8.93 0.48
CA VAL A 53 -5.99 7.64 -0.20
C VAL A 53 -4.87 7.51 -1.25
N ILE A 54 -4.60 8.59 -2.01
CA ILE A 54 -3.50 8.63 -2.99
C ILE A 54 -2.15 8.49 -2.27
N ALA A 55 -1.90 9.33 -1.26
CA ALA A 55 -0.65 9.27 -0.50
C ALA A 55 -0.44 7.91 0.18
N PHE A 56 -1.53 7.25 0.59
CA PHE A 56 -1.49 5.90 1.13
C PHE A 56 -1.09 4.87 0.07
N ALA A 57 -1.66 4.93 -1.14
CA ALA A 57 -1.33 4.03 -2.24
C ALA A 57 0.15 4.18 -2.65
N GLU A 58 0.63 5.40 -2.85
CA GLU A 58 2.04 5.70 -3.17
C GLU A 58 2.99 5.13 -2.10
N LYS A 59 2.62 5.28 -0.83
CA LYS A 59 3.40 4.72 0.27
C LYS A 59 3.43 3.19 0.25
N GLN A 60 2.33 2.53 -0.12
CA GLN A 60 2.30 1.07 -0.25
C GLN A 60 3.22 0.58 -1.37
N GLU A 61 3.18 1.24 -2.52
CA GLU A 61 4.06 0.91 -3.65
C GLU A 61 5.54 1.09 -3.27
N HIS A 62 5.89 2.20 -2.60
CA HIS A 62 7.26 2.42 -2.15
C HIS A 62 7.72 1.34 -1.16
N HIS A 63 6.86 0.91 -0.23
CA HIS A 63 7.21 -0.16 0.70
C HIS A 63 7.33 -1.53 0.00
N ALA A 64 6.52 -1.79 -1.02
CA ALA A 64 6.61 -3.02 -1.82
C ALA A 64 7.94 -3.07 -2.58
N GLN A 65 8.34 -1.97 -3.22
CA GLN A 65 9.63 -1.87 -3.93
C GLN A 65 10.83 -2.08 -3.01
N ARG A 66 10.80 -1.52 -1.79
CA ARG A 66 11.87 -1.74 -0.78
C ARG A 66 11.94 -3.18 -0.25
N ARG A 67 10.87 -3.96 -0.39
CA ARG A 67 10.78 -5.35 0.09
C ARG A 67 11.10 -6.38 -0.98
N LEU A 68 11.28 -5.97 -2.23
CA LEU A 68 11.79 -6.86 -3.25
C LEU A 68 13.22 -7.26 -2.85
N PRO A 69 13.50 -8.57 -2.65
CA PRO A 69 14.87 -9.02 -2.47
C PRO A 69 15.64 -8.66 -3.73
N ASN A 70 16.80 -8.04 -3.57
CA ASN A 70 17.75 -7.81 -4.65
C ASN A 70 18.19 -9.21 -5.15
N PRO A 71 17.91 -9.62 -6.40
CA PRO A 71 18.29 -10.95 -6.89
C PRO A 71 19.78 -10.99 -7.30
N SER A 72 20.68 -10.47 -6.45
CA SER A 72 22.09 -10.29 -6.81
C SER A 72 23.10 -10.91 -5.85
N ASN A 73 22.71 -11.96 -5.10
CA ASN A 73 23.63 -12.77 -4.29
C ASN A 73 23.54 -14.28 -4.59
N GLU A 74 23.30 -14.68 -5.84
CA GLU A 74 23.43 -16.07 -6.30
C GLU A 74 24.57 -16.24 -7.30
N GLN A 75 25.80 -15.85 -6.91
CA GLN A 75 27.02 -16.34 -7.55
C GLN A 75 28.12 -16.47 -6.50
N GLU A 76 28.15 -17.59 -5.78
CA GLU A 76 29.40 -18.26 -5.39
C GLU A 76 29.06 -19.62 -4.76
N THR A 77 28.67 -20.55 -5.63
CA THR A 77 28.72 -21.98 -5.30
C THR A 77 29.31 -22.67 -6.51
N HIS A 78 30.62 -22.93 -6.47
CA HIS A 78 31.30 -24.12 -6.99
C HIS A 78 32.80 -23.82 -7.19
N GLY A 79 33.65 -24.50 -6.42
CA GLY A 79 35.09 -24.49 -6.69
C GLY A 79 36.03 -25.06 -5.63
N GLN A 80 35.57 -25.69 -4.55
CA GLN A 80 36.48 -26.37 -3.63
C GLN A 80 36.81 -27.78 -4.13
N ARG A 81 37.69 -27.86 -5.13
CA ARG A 81 38.35 -29.12 -5.51
C ARG A 81 39.64 -29.21 -4.71
N GLN A 82 39.60 -29.97 -3.61
CA GLN A 82 40.77 -30.38 -2.85
C GLN A 82 41.72 -31.15 -3.78
N ALA A 83 42.90 -30.59 -4.01
CA ALA A 83 44.04 -31.32 -4.54
C ALA A 83 44.62 -32.16 -3.40
N LEU A 84 44.33 -33.45 -3.42
CA LEU A 84 45.13 -34.45 -2.70
C LEU A 84 46.39 -34.67 -3.54
N SER A 85 47.51 -34.11 -3.08
CA SER A 85 48.84 -34.47 -3.59
C SER A 85 49.37 -35.63 -2.75
N LEU A 86 49.79 -36.68 -3.47
CA LEU A 86 50.52 -37.87 -3.01
C LEU A 86 51.91 -37.52 -2.48
#